data_AF-A0A7S1HI53-F1
#
_entry.id   AF-A0A7S1HI53-F1
#
_cell.length_a   1.000
_cell.length_b   1.000
_cell.length_c   1.000
_cell.angle_alpha   90.00
_cell.angle_beta   90.00
_cell.angle_gamma   90.00
#
_symmetry.space_group_name_H-M   'P 1'
#
loop_
_entity.id
_entity.type
_entity.pdbx_description
1 polymer ?
#
loop_
_entity_poly.entity_id
_entity_poly.type
_entity_poly.pdbx_seq_one_letter_code
_entity_poly.pdbx_strand_id
1 'polypeptide(L)'
;KHIVLPSVSIEHKINAGPFARNFPLADLWVSPDQYSFPFGLENVGLLGYTQLFWGTFPKKIPEDPLEAPWHQDFEQARLGPLRFNGGNAPGAYEELVLLHKASNTLLVTDIVQTLDPKVPAVFEDDPRALLYHARDNVRDEVADTQMVREKGWKRIALLGL
;
A
#
# COMPACT_ATOMS: atom_id res chain seq x y z
N LYS A 1 -18.22 11.53 9.10
CA LYS A 1 -17.73 11.43 10.51
C LYS A 1 -16.26 11.07 10.55
N HIS A 2 -15.83 10.05 9.81
CA HIS A 2 -14.44 9.63 9.74
C HIS A 2 -13.96 9.61 8.29
N ILE A 3 -12.71 10.00 8.08
CA ILE A 3 -11.93 9.83 6.86
C ILE A 3 -10.78 8.92 7.24
N VAL A 4 -10.58 7.83 6.51
CA VAL A 4 -9.54 6.85 6.80
C VAL A 4 -8.56 6.84 5.63
N LEU A 5 -7.29 7.06 5.92
CA LEU A 5 -6.17 6.79 5.02
C LEU A 5 -5.51 5.49 5.51
N PRO A 6 -5.84 4.35 4.92
CA PRO A 6 -5.41 3.04 5.40
C PRO A 6 -4.04 2.60 4.86
N SER A 7 -3.46 3.34 3.92
CA SER A 7 -2.20 3.00 3.26
C SER A 7 -1.12 4.05 3.52
N VAL A 8 0.14 3.62 3.54
CA VAL A 8 1.31 4.53 3.59
C VAL A 8 1.84 4.90 2.20
N SER A 9 1.35 4.24 1.14
CA SER A 9 1.78 4.46 -0.25
C SER A 9 1.42 5.87 -0.73
N ILE A 10 2.33 6.48 -1.49
CA ILE A 10 2.25 7.92 -1.82
C ILE A 10 1.07 8.24 -2.75
N GLU A 11 0.79 7.34 -3.69
CA GLU A 11 -0.28 7.37 -4.67
C GLU A 11 -1.67 7.40 -4.03
N HIS A 12 -1.84 6.74 -2.89
CA HIS A 12 -3.09 6.71 -2.14
C HIS A 12 -3.18 7.84 -1.11
N LYS A 13 -2.05 8.41 -0.73
CA LYS A 13 -1.93 9.45 0.29
C LYS A 13 -2.16 10.86 -0.24
N ILE A 14 -1.78 11.14 -1.49
CA ILE A 14 -1.70 12.52 -2.02
C ILE A 14 -3.01 13.32 -1.89
N ASN A 15 -4.16 12.63 -1.96
CA ASN A 15 -5.48 13.24 -1.91
C ASN A 15 -6.07 13.33 -0.50
N ALA A 16 -5.48 12.67 0.51
CA ALA A 16 -6.07 12.57 1.84
C ALA A 16 -6.22 13.95 2.52
N GLY A 17 -5.20 14.80 2.44
CA GLY A 17 -5.25 16.15 3.03
C GLY A 17 -6.20 17.11 2.30
N PRO A 18 -6.12 17.26 0.96
CA PRO A 18 -7.13 18.02 0.20
C PRO A 18 -8.56 17.56 0.46
N PHE A 19 -8.78 16.25 0.53
CA PHE A 19 -10.09 15.69 0.85
C PHE A 19 -10.53 16.09 2.27
N ALA A 20 -9.69 15.89 3.28
CA ALA A 20 -10.02 16.24 4.67
C ALA A 20 -10.34 17.73 4.87
N ARG A 21 -9.67 18.64 4.15
CA ARG A 21 -9.98 20.08 4.20
C ARG A 21 -11.39 20.43 3.72
N ASN A 22 -11.97 19.63 2.82
CA ASN A 22 -13.35 19.82 2.36
C ASN A 22 -14.39 19.29 3.35
N PHE A 23 -13.98 18.53 4.37
CA PHE A 23 -14.85 17.95 5.39
C PHE A 23 -14.33 18.26 6.80
N PRO A 24 -14.32 19.54 7.23
CA PRO A 24 -13.68 19.96 8.48
C PRO A 24 -14.30 19.38 9.75
N LEU A 25 -15.52 18.82 9.66
CA LEU A 25 -16.20 18.14 10.76
C LEU A 25 -15.87 16.64 10.85
N ALA A 26 -15.09 16.10 9.91
CA ALA A 26 -14.68 14.71 9.93
C ALA A 26 -13.28 14.56 10.52
N ASP A 27 -13.10 13.52 11.33
CA ASP A 27 -11.78 13.15 11.82
C ASP A 27 -10.99 12.43 10.72
N LEU A 28 -9.78 12.89 10.45
CA LEU A 28 -8.84 12.21 9.57
C LEU A 28 -8.00 11.20 10.37
N TRP A 29 -8.14 9.92 10.05
CA TRP A 29 -7.39 8.81 10.62
C TRP A 29 -6.39 8.30 9.60
N VAL A 30 -5.15 8.08 10.02
CA VAL A 30 -4.07 7.64 9.14
C VAL A 30 -3.38 6.41 9.71
N SER A 31 -2.84 5.57 8.84
CA SER A 31 -2.01 4.44 9.24
C SER A 31 -0.87 4.89 10.16
N PRO A 32 -0.58 4.15 11.24
CA PRO A 32 0.32 4.57 12.29
C PRO A 32 1.76 4.76 11.83
N ASP A 33 2.21 4.08 10.76
CA ASP A 33 3.54 4.26 10.15
C ASP A 33 3.49 5.22 8.95
N GLN A 34 2.69 6.28 9.03
CA GLN A 34 2.69 7.30 7.99
C GLN A 34 3.96 8.18 8.07
N TYR A 35 4.76 8.18 7.01
CA TYR A 35 5.92 9.06 6.84
C TYR A 35 5.67 10.19 5.84
N SER A 36 6.43 11.29 5.90
CA SER A 36 6.45 12.32 4.87
C SER A 36 7.81 13.01 4.86
N PHE A 37 8.54 12.99 3.76
CA PHE A 37 9.86 13.63 3.67
C PHE A 37 9.80 15.12 4.11
N PRO A 38 10.75 15.60 4.93
CA PRO A 38 11.92 14.89 5.50
C PRO A 38 11.63 14.14 6.82
N PHE A 39 10.38 14.11 7.28
CA PHE A 39 9.98 13.51 8.56
C PHE A 39 9.70 12.00 8.47
N GLY A 40 10.25 11.25 9.44
CA GLY A 40 10.04 9.81 9.62
C GLY A 40 8.64 9.43 10.14
N LEU A 41 8.44 8.11 10.29
CA LEU A 41 7.16 7.43 10.65
C LEU A 41 6.67 7.84 12.06
N GLU A 42 7.57 8.28 12.92
CA GLU A 42 7.29 8.70 14.29
C GLU A 42 6.52 10.03 14.40
N ASN A 43 6.35 10.76 13.29
CA ASN A 43 5.90 12.16 13.31
C ASN A 43 4.48 12.39 12.76
N VAL A 44 3.53 11.49 13.01
CA VAL A 44 2.11 11.71 12.60
C VAL A 44 1.56 13.04 13.11
N GLY A 45 1.92 13.46 14.32
CA GLY A 45 1.55 14.78 14.87
C GLY A 45 2.14 15.97 14.11
N LEU A 46 3.20 15.78 13.32
CA LEU A 46 3.79 16.83 12.48
C LEU A 46 3.28 16.78 11.03
N LEU A 47 2.48 15.78 10.65
CA LEU A 47 1.95 15.68 9.29
C LEU A 47 1.16 16.92 8.91
N GLY A 48 0.41 17.52 9.85
CA GLY A 48 -0.33 18.77 9.62
C GLY A 48 0.52 19.97 9.17
N TYR A 49 1.85 19.89 9.28
CA TYR A 49 2.80 20.89 8.78
C TYR A 49 3.45 20.53 7.43
N THR A 50 3.15 19.34 6.91
CA THR A 50 3.61 18.89 5.59
C THR A 50 2.69 19.42 4.50
N GLN A 51 3.22 19.57 3.28
CA GLN A 51 2.44 20.06 2.14
C GLN A 51 1.16 19.24 1.89
N LEU A 52 1.24 17.91 2.09
CA LEU A 52 0.12 17.01 1.85
C LEU A 52 -1.04 17.25 2.83
N PHE A 53 -0.74 17.46 4.12
CA PHE A 53 -1.76 17.54 5.18
C PHE A 53 -1.90 18.92 5.82
N TRP A 54 -1.35 19.97 5.18
CA TRP A 54 -1.45 21.34 5.67
C TRP A 54 -2.88 21.70 6.09
N GLY A 55 -3.04 22.23 7.30
CA GLY A 55 -4.34 22.65 7.84
C GLY A 55 -5.28 21.49 8.22
N THR A 56 -4.75 20.28 8.40
CA THR A 56 -5.48 19.11 8.93
C THR A 56 -4.83 18.60 10.21
N PHE A 57 -5.56 17.79 10.98
CA PHE A 57 -5.07 17.20 12.24
C PHE A 57 -5.23 15.67 12.20
N PRO A 58 -4.32 14.96 11.51
CA PRO A 58 -4.40 13.51 11.40
C PRO A 58 -4.27 12.82 12.77
N LYS A 59 -5.10 11.81 13.01
CA LYS A 59 -5.05 10.92 14.17
C LYS A 59 -4.51 9.56 13.73
N LYS A 60 -3.67 8.91 14.54
CA LYS A 60 -3.27 7.54 14.27
C LYS A 60 -4.47 6.62 14.43
N ILE A 61 -4.64 5.67 13.51
CA ILE A 61 -5.58 4.58 13.71
C ILE A 61 -5.10 3.74 14.92
N PRO A 62 -5.98 3.41 15.89
CA PRO A 62 -5.60 2.62 17.05
C PRO A 62 -5.09 1.22 16.66
N GLU A 63 -4.11 0.72 17.41
CA GLU A 63 -3.61 -0.65 17.23
C GLU A 63 -4.63 -1.68 17.69
N ASP A 64 -5.34 -1.42 18.79
CA ASP A 64 -6.47 -2.23 19.22
C ASP A 64 -7.71 -1.89 18.38
N PRO A 65 -8.25 -2.82 17.59
CA PRO A 65 -9.48 -2.62 16.82
C PRO A 65 -10.69 -2.18 17.65
N LEU A 66 -10.72 -2.51 18.96
CA LEU A 66 -11.81 -2.13 19.86
C LEU A 66 -11.78 -0.67 20.27
N GLU A 67 -10.64 0.01 20.13
CA GLU A 67 -10.50 1.44 20.39
C GLU A 67 -10.88 2.31 19.18
N ALA A 68 -11.02 1.71 18.00
CA ALA A 68 -11.39 2.42 16.80
C ALA A 68 -12.83 2.96 16.89
N PRO A 69 -13.11 4.20 16.47
CA PRO A 69 -14.45 4.80 16.62
C PRO A 69 -15.54 4.10 15.77
N TRP A 70 -15.14 3.24 14.83
CA TRP A 70 -16.01 2.45 13.97
C TRP A 70 -16.15 0.98 14.39
N HIS A 71 -15.57 0.56 15.51
CA HIS A 71 -15.47 -0.86 15.92
C HIS A 71 -16.81 -1.58 16.05
N GLN A 72 -17.93 -0.85 16.27
CA GLN A 72 -19.27 -1.43 16.32
C GLN A 72 -19.72 -1.91 14.94
N ASP A 73 -19.48 -1.13 13.89
CA ASP A 73 -19.99 -1.36 12.53
C ASP A 73 -18.97 -2.11 11.65
N PHE A 74 -17.68 -1.99 11.96
CA PHE A 74 -16.58 -2.53 11.16
C PHE A 74 -15.66 -3.43 11.98
N GLU A 75 -15.19 -4.51 11.36
CA GLU A 75 -13.99 -5.21 11.79
C GLU A 75 -12.78 -4.61 11.10
N GLN A 76 -11.65 -4.55 11.80
CA GLN A 76 -10.41 -3.94 11.31
C GLN A 76 -9.29 -4.96 11.35
N ALA A 77 -8.53 -5.04 10.27
CA ALA A 77 -7.26 -5.77 10.23
C ALA A 77 -6.19 -4.91 9.57
N ARG A 78 -4.93 -5.10 9.98
CA ARG A 78 -3.78 -4.33 9.49
C ARG A 78 -2.68 -5.30 9.09
N LEU A 79 -2.05 -5.01 7.94
CA LEU A 79 -0.86 -5.68 7.47
C LEU A 79 0.26 -4.66 7.32
N GLY A 80 1.42 -4.95 7.91
CA GLY A 80 2.61 -4.10 7.85
C GLY A 80 2.99 -3.48 9.19
N PRO A 81 3.99 -2.59 9.20
CA PRO A 81 4.72 -2.10 8.02
C PRO A 81 5.71 -3.15 7.49
N LEU A 82 5.58 -3.53 6.23
CA LEU A 82 6.54 -4.37 5.51
C LEU A 82 7.60 -3.46 4.88
N ARG A 83 8.81 -3.49 5.43
CA ARG A 83 9.91 -2.65 4.96
C ARG A 83 10.65 -3.33 3.80
N PHE A 84 10.89 -2.58 2.74
CA PHE A 84 11.63 -3.07 1.58
C PHE A 84 13.13 -3.19 1.89
N ASN A 85 13.77 -4.23 1.36
CA ASN A 85 15.21 -4.50 1.54
C ASN A 85 15.69 -4.45 3.01
N GLY A 86 14.90 -5.00 3.95
CA GLY A 86 15.22 -4.98 5.37
C GLY A 86 15.23 -3.59 6.01
N GLY A 87 14.58 -2.60 5.39
CA GLY A 87 14.58 -1.20 5.83
C GLY A 87 15.62 -0.30 5.16
N ASN A 88 16.43 -0.84 4.25
CA ASN A 88 17.45 -0.08 3.53
C ASN A 88 16.91 0.65 2.28
N ALA A 89 15.70 0.29 1.83
CA ALA A 89 15.03 0.99 0.74
C ALA A 89 13.97 1.95 1.30
N PRO A 90 13.76 3.13 0.68
CA PRO A 90 12.75 4.07 1.12
C PRO A 90 11.34 3.50 0.92
N GLY A 91 10.45 3.82 1.85
CA GLY A 91 9.06 3.37 1.83
C GLY A 91 8.82 2.06 2.56
N ALA A 92 7.54 1.73 2.69
CA ALA A 92 7.04 0.49 3.27
C ALA A 92 5.70 0.17 2.63
N TYR A 93 5.27 -1.09 2.72
CA TYR A 93 3.88 -1.45 2.51
C TYR A 93 3.20 -1.53 3.87
N GLU A 94 2.11 -0.79 4.05
CA GLU A 94 1.21 -0.94 5.18
C GLU A 94 -0.19 -0.69 4.65
N GLU A 95 -1.12 -1.56 5.03
CA GLU A 95 -2.53 -1.46 4.64
C GLU A 95 -3.42 -1.82 5.82
N LEU A 96 -4.49 -1.06 5.99
CA LEU A 96 -5.57 -1.36 6.91
C LEU A 96 -6.87 -1.61 6.15
N VAL A 97 -7.48 -2.75 6.40
CA VAL A 97 -8.75 -3.14 5.78
C VAL A 97 -9.90 -3.06 6.78
N LEU A 98 -11.07 -2.70 6.29
CA LEU A 98 -12.29 -2.61 7.09
C LEU A 98 -13.37 -3.51 6.49
N LEU A 99 -13.87 -4.46 7.27
CA LEU A 99 -15.02 -5.28 6.88
C LEU A 99 -16.28 -4.70 7.51
N HIS A 100 -17.20 -4.19 6.69
CA HIS A 100 -18.49 -3.74 7.15
C HIS A 100 -19.37 -4.94 7.51
N LYS A 101 -19.67 -5.11 8.80
CA LYS A 101 -20.32 -6.33 9.33
C LYS A 101 -21.70 -6.58 8.74
N ALA A 102 -22.50 -5.52 8.60
CA ALA A 102 -23.89 -5.66 8.17
C ALA A 102 -24.02 -6.04 6.68
N SER A 103 -23.14 -5.53 5.82
CA SER A 103 -23.21 -5.79 4.37
C SER A 103 -22.21 -6.83 3.87
N ASN A 104 -21.32 -7.33 4.74
CA ASN A 104 -20.17 -8.17 4.35
C ASN A 104 -19.32 -7.54 3.23
N THR A 105 -19.14 -6.22 3.27
CA THR A 105 -18.35 -5.49 2.27
C THR A 105 -16.96 -5.19 2.82
N LEU A 106 -15.93 -5.66 2.13
CA LEU A 106 -14.54 -5.35 2.43
C LEU A 106 -14.15 -4.03 1.77
N LEU A 107 -13.69 -3.08 2.57
CA LEU A 107 -13.05 -1.84 2.13
C LEU A 107 -11.54 -2.03 2.22
N VAL A 108 -10.87 -1.90 1.07
CA VAL A 108 -9.43 -2.09 0.90
C VAL A 108 -8.94 -1.08 -0.13
N THR A 109 -7.75 -0.52 0.07
CA THR A 109 -7.13 0.42 -0.87
C THR A 109 -6.11 -0.27 -1.75
N ASP A 110 -5.24 -1.06 -1.12
CA ASP A 110 -4.22 -1.86 -1.78
C ASP A 110 -4.24 -3.31 -1.25
N ILE A 111 -3.84 -4.30 -2.05
CA ILE A 111 -3.93 -5.71 -1.67
C ILE A 111 -2.62 -6.47 -1.90
N VAL A 112 -2.21 -7.22 -0.88
CA VAL A 112 -1.17 -8.24 -1.04
C VAL A 112 -1.81 -9.51 -1.58
N GLN A 113 -1.44 -9.87 -2.81
CA GLN A 113 -1.77 -11.19 -3.37
C GLN A 113 -0.56 -12.12 -3.36
N THR A 114 -0.82 -13.40 -3.15
CA THR A 114 0.17 -14.44 -3.42
C THR A 114 0.08 -14.83 -4.88
N LEU A 115 1.23 -14.93 -5.55
CA LEU A 115 1.29 -15.34 -6.95
C LEU A 115 1.80 -16.78 -7.06
N ASP A 116 1.12 -17.59 -7.88
CA ASP A 116 1.66 -18.88 -8.32
C ASP A 116 2.93 -18.62 -9.17
N PRO A 117 4.10 -19.18 -8.80
CA PRO A 117 5.31 -19.03 -9.60
C PRO A 117 5.18 -19.62 -11.01
N LYS A 118 4.22 -20.51 -11.26
CA LYS A 118 4.00 -21.12 -12.57
C LYS A 118 3.65 -20.06 -13.62
N VAL A 119 4.49 -19.99 -14.65
CA VAL A 119 4.27 -19.12 -15.81
C VAL A 119 3.01 -19.58 -16.56
N PRO A 120 2.04 -18.69 -16.84
CA PRO A 120 0.85 -19.03 -17.61
C PRO A 120 1.18 -19.48 -19.04
N ALA A 121 0.40 -20.43 -19.57
CA ALA A 121 0.63 -21.03 -20.90
C ALA A 121 0.66 -20.01 -22.05
N VAL A 122 0.01 -18.85 -21.90
CA VAL A 122 0.03 -17.76 -22.90
C VAL A 122 1.44 -17.24 -23.20
N PHE A 123 2.41 -17.44 -22.30
CA PHE A 123 3.80 -17.06 -22.50
C PHE A 123 4.69 -18.21 -23.04
N GLU A 124 4.12 -19.37 -23.34
CA GLU A 124 4.86 -20.48 -23.95
C GLU A 124 5.23 -20.16 -25.40
N ASP A 125 4.30 -19.57 -26.16
CA ASP A 125 4.49 -19.20 -27.56
C ASP A 125 5.46 -18.02 -27.75
N ASP A 126 5.44 -17.06 -26.80
CA ASP A 126 6.27 -15.86 -26.85
C ASP A 126 6.74 -15.41 -25.45
N PRO A 127 7.99 -15.73 -25.04
CA PRO A 127 8.52 -15.37 -23.73
C PRO A 127 9.09 -13.95 -23.67
N ARG A 128 9.09 -13.16 -24.76
CA ARG A 128 9.84 -11.90 -24.83
C ARG A 128 9.50 -10.92 -23.70
N ALA A 129 8.22 -10.81 -23.34
CA ALA A 129 7.80 -9.98 -22.22
C ALA A 129 8.42 -10.45 -20.89
N LEU A 130 8.42 -11.76 -20.63
CA LEU A 130 9.03 -12.33 -19.42
C LEU A 130 10.53 -12.06 -19.38
N LEU A 131 11.23 -12.28 -20.49
CA LEU A 131 12.68 -12.05 -20.58
C LEU A 131 13.03 -10.57 -20.40
N TYR A 132 12.19 -9.67 -20.94
CA TYR A 132 12.34 -8.23 -20.76
C TYR A 132 12.19 -7.82 -19.28
N HIS A 133 11.13 -8.27 -18.61
CA HIS A 133 10.86 -7.93 -17.22
C HIS A 133 11.78 -8.65 -16.22
N ALA A 134 12.45 -9.74 -16.60
CA ALA A 134 13.41 -10.45 -15.75
C ALA A 134 14.74 -9.69 -15.53
N ARG A 135 15.02 -8.66 -16.34
CA ARG A 135 16.23 -7.82 -16.25
C ARG A 135 16.25 -6.98 -14.97
N ASP A 136 17.40 -6.92 -14.30
CA ASP A 136 17.62 -5.95 -13.22
C ASP A 136 18.10 -4.62 -13.80
N ASN A 137 18.82 -4.66 -14.92
CA ASN A 137 19.33 -3.49 -15.64
C ASN A 137 19.16 -3.62 -17.16
N VAL A 138 19.22 -2.47 -17.84
CA VAL A 138 19.08 -2.40 -19.31
C VAL A 138 20.14 -3.19 -20.08
N ARG A 139 21.29 -3.47 -19.45
CA ARG A 139 22.44 -4.17 -20.07
C ARG A 139 22.45 -5.67 -19.80
N ASP A 140 21.50 -6.19 -19.03
CA ASP A 140 21.52 -7.60 -18.67
C ASP A 140 21.21 -8.45 -19.91
N GLU A 141 22.15 -9.32 -20.25
CA GLU A 141 21.91 -10.42 -21.18
C GLU A 141 21.13 -11.51 -20.45
N VAL A 142 19.93 -11.79 -20.94
CA VAL A 142 18.99 -12.69 -20.27
C VAL A 142 18.86 -13.96 -21.10
N ALA A 143 19.31 -15.08 -20.54
CA ALA A 143 19.13 -16.40 -21.13
C ALA A 143 17.70 -16.89 -20.91
N ASP A 144 17.11 -17.49 -21.94
CA ASP A 144 15.78 -18.07 -21.85
C ASP A 144 15.80 -19.38 -21.03
N THR A 145 15.48 -19.27 -19.75
CA THR A 145 15.44 -20.38 -18.79
C THR A 145 14.15 -20.31 -17.97
N GLN A 146 13.72 -21.45 -17.41
CA GLN A 146 12.54 -21.49 -16.55
C GLN A 146 12.63 -20.47 -15.40
N MET A 147 13.75 -20.44 -14.68
CA MET A 147 13.96 -19.51 -13.57
C MET A 147 13.84 -18.04 -14.00
N VAL A 148 14.35 -17.69 -15.18
CA VAL A 148 14.24 -16.33 -15.73
C VAL A 148 12.80 -16.01 -16.11
N ARG A 149 12.09 -16.94 -16.76
CA ARG A 149 10.67 -16.77 -17.11
C ARG A 149 9.82 -16.58 -15.85
N GLU A 150 10.07 -17.34 -14.79
CA GLU A 150 9.41 -17.20 -13.49
C GLU A 150 9.72 -15.83 -12.83
N LYS A 151 10.97 -15.36 -12.90
CA LYS A 151 11.36 -14.02 -12.42
C LYS A 151 10.62 -12.92 -13.18
N GLY A 152 10.56 -13.04 -14.51
CA GLY A 152 9.80 -12.13 -15.37
C GLY A 152 8.31 -12.13 -15.04
N TRP A 153 7.72 -13.32 -14.88
CA TRP A 153 6.32 -13.50 -14.53
C TRP A 153 5.95 -12.82 -13.22
N LYS A 154 6.74 -13.04 -12.16
CA LYS A 154 6.55 -12.38 -10.86
C LYS A 154 6.51 -10.86 -10.96
N ARG A 155 7.29 -10.28 -11.88
CA ARG A 155 7.36 -8.82 -12.08
C ARG A 155 6.24 -8.28 -12.96
N ILE A 156 5.85 -9.02 -14.00
CA ILE A 156 4.68 -8.65 -14.80
C ILE A 156 3.42 -8.68 -13.94
N ALA A 157 3.24 -9.73 -13.15
CA ALA A 157 2.08 -9.85 -12.27
C ALA A 157 2.00 -8.75 -11.21
N LEU A 158 3.15 -8.20 -10.79
CA LEU A 158 3.21 -7.03 -9.91
C LEU A 158 2.75 -5.74 -10.61
N LEU A 159 3.01 -5.60 -11.91
CA LEU A 159 2.69 -4.40 -12.70
C LEU A 159 1.29 -4.45 -13.36
N GLY A 160 0.61 -5.59 -13.27
CA GLY A 160 -0.71 -5.80 -13.88
C GLY A 160 -1.90 -5.56 -12.94
N LEU A 161 -1.62 -5.19 -11.69
CA LEU A 161 -2.60 -4.75 -10.68
C LEU A 161 -2.54 -3.22 -10.55
#